data_AF-A0A835BRR7-F1
#
_entry.id   AF-A0A835BRR7-F1
#
_cell.length_a   1.000
_cell.length_b   1.000
_cell.length_c   1.000
_cell.angle_alpha   90.00
_cell.angle_beta   90.00
_cell.angle_gamma   90.00
#
_symmetry.space_group_name_H-M   'P 1'
#
loop_
_entity.id
_entity.type
_entity.pdbx_description
1 polymer ?
#
loop_
_entity_poly.entity_id
_entity_poly.type
_entity_poly.pdbx_seq_one_letter_code
_entity_poly.pdbx_strand_id
1 'polypeptide(L)'
;MGKGENVTTAVSKTSDKKHIQITFYPRVPPELSRFYIHSPDRADMYMEPRIVATEDDLALLRVDTNASMYPVYYIYQADDDSSGTPPSLKLLPKTPYIHFHATDIGLLRLPGKQYIVAGFRCLPDSHPDGGLTLGVYDSRRGDWKLHSLSLTAQGRHEYGDKYFVHRNCKVLTIGGDAGTMAFVDLWRGMLFCDILTLEREAARQAESEAIPLLDHLKCGEHNKALPLVGYVKLPDELRRTARFRGDACLYRDMVFLDNHLKCVDLPTRSLWIRPWPATTGGDWSRRYMIRSFKEVANINPRVNLLPGHTSVCRSFTGLNIRQPVVGLHDDDARILYFVVKTDLTAAKGSVIALDLSTRKILGVSPFVARHKYDFTYMPTGLFKHLSGNFVTTLF
;
A
#
# COMPACT_ATOMS: atom_id res chain seq x y z
N MET A 1 2.94 21.24 17.00
CA MET A 1 2.01 21.68 18.07
C MET A 1 0.76 20.81 17.99
N GLY A 2 0.56 19.98 19.02
CA GLY A 2 -0.41 18.88 19.02
C GLY A 2 -1.83 19.35 19.32
N LYS A 3 -2.79 18.82 18.57
CA LYS A 3 -4.20 18.77 19.03
C LYS A 3 -4.36 17.50 19.87
N GLY A 4 -5.08 17.64 20.97
CA GLY A 4 -5.12 16.72 22.11
C GLY A 4 -5.56 15.29 21.80
N GLU A 5 -5.47 14.46 22.82
CA GLU A 5 -5.95 13.08 22.81
C GLU A 5 -7.44 13.04 22.46
N ASN A 6 -7.83 12.03 21.70
CA ASN A 6 -9.23 11.76 21.36
C ASN A 6 -9.47 10.24 21.36
N VAL A 7 -10.69 9.81 21.01
CA VAL A 7 -11.08 8.38 21.02
C VAL A 7 -10.24 7.47 20.11
N THR A 8 -9.46 8.04 19.18
CA THR A 8 -8.56 7.30 18.29
C THR A 8 -7.13 7.23 18.80
N THR A 9 -6.83 7.85 19.96
CA THR A 9 -5.48 7.91 20.51
C THR A 9 -5.04 6.55 21.04
N ALA A 10 -3.93 6.04 20.52
CA ALA A 10 -3.28 4.84 21.02
C ALA A 10 -1.83 5.13 21.44
N VAL A 11 -1.36 4.43 22.47
CA VAL A 11 -0.04 4.67 23.08
C VAL A 11 0.85 3.44 22.98
N SER A 12 2.15 3.67 22.86
CA SER A 12 3.17 2.61 22.82
C SER A 12 4.53 3.15 23.27
N LYS A 13 5.58 2.35 23.03
CA LYS A 13 6.96 2.75 23.27
C LYS A 13 7.82 2.54 22.03
N THR A 14 8.81 3.40 21.86
CA THR A 14 9.91 3.22 20.91
C THR A 14 10.83 2.06 21.28
N SER A 15 11.73 1.70 20.38
CA SER A 15 12.76 0.70 20.66
C SER A 15 13.72 1.11 21.79
N ASP A 16 13.94 2.41 22.01
CA ASP A 16 14.67 2.96 23.17
C ASP A 16 13.76 3.25 24.38
N LYS A 17 12.55 2.67 24.40
CA LYS A 17 11.58 2.68 25.51
C LYS A 17 10.95 4.04 25.83
N LYS A 18 11.06 5.03 24.95
CA LYS A 18 10.38 6.33 25.08
C LYS A 18 8.91 6.21 24.70
N HIS A 19 8.04 6.94 25.38
CA HIS A 19 6.61 6.94 25.10
C HIS A 19 6.30 7.59 23.76
N ILE A 20 5.38 6.99 23.02
CA ILE A 20 4.79 7.55 21.81
C ILE A 20 3.27 7.42 21.86
N GLN A 21 2.60 8.38 21.27
CA GLN A 21 1.16 8.42 21.13
C GLN A 21 0.82 8.74 19.68
N ILE A 22 -0.14 8.03 19.11
CA ILE A 22 -0.63 8.27 17.75
C ILE A 22 -2.11 8.57 17.83
N THR A 23 -2.53 9.67 17.20
CA THR A 23 -3.92 10.13 17.20
C THR A 23 -4.37 10.47 15.79
N PHE A 24 -5.51 9.93 15.38
CA PHE A 24 -6.11 10.14 14.06
C PHE A 24 -7.23 11.18 14.11
N TYR A 25 -7.41 11.87 12.98
CA TYR A 25 -8.42 12.88 12.75
C TYR A 25 -9.06 12.61 11.39
N PRO A 26 -10.02 11.68 11.31
CA PRO A 26 -10.69 11.33 10.07
C PRO A 26 -11.51 12.53 9.53
N ARG A 27 -11.57 12.65 8.20
CA ARG A 27 -12.36 13.61 7.44
C ARG A 27 -13.06 12.89 6.28
N VAL A 28 -14.19 13.44 5.85
CA VAL A 28 -14.92 12.91 4.69
C VAL A 28 -14.23 13.35 3.40
N PRO A 29 -13.86 12.44 2.48
CA PRO A 29 -13.21 12.79 1.23
C PRO A 29 -14.06 13.78 0.39
N PRO A 30 -13.45 14.69 -0.37
CA PRO A 30 -12.01 14.79 -0.66
C PRO A 30 -11.18 15.50 0.42
N GLU A 31 -11.77 15.86 1.57
CA GLU A 31 -10.98 16.39 2.67
C GLU A 31 -9.97 15.36 3.16
N LEU A 32 -8.74 15.83 3.37
CA LEU A 32 -7.67 15.00 3.87
C LEU A 32 -7.80 14.85 5.38
N SER A 33 -7.91 13.62 5.81
CA SER A 33 -7.67 13.19 7.18
C SER A 33 -6.21 13.42 7.55
N ARG A 34 -5.94 13.46 8.85
CA ARG A 34 -4.57 13.64 9.38
C ARG A 34 -4.37 12.75 10.59
N PHE A 35 -3.13 12.35 10.84
CA PHE A 35 -2.75 11.79 12.12
C PHE A 35 -1.52 12.51 12.66
N TYR A 36 -1.36 12.45 13.98
CA TYR A 36 -0.26 13.08 14.68
C TYR A 36 0.45 12.06 15.55
N ILE A 37 1.77 12.16 15.61
CA ILE A 37 2.58 11.45 16.58
C ILE A 37 3.06 12.45 17.62
N HIS A 38 2.87 12.11 18.88
CA HIS A 38 3.38 12.83 20.03
C HIS A 38 4.30 11.92 20.84
N SER A 39 5.45 12.45 21.26
CA SER A 39 6.31 11.77 22.23
C SER A 39 6.54 12.74 23.39
N PRO A 40 5.97 12.49 24.59
CA PRO A 40 6.21 13.34 25.75
C PRO A 40 7.68 13.31 26.18
N ASP A 41 8.34 12.16 25.99
CA ASP A 41 9.76 11.94 26.26
C ASP A 41 10.69 12.50 25.17
N ARG A 42 10.13 13.26 24.22
CA ARG A 42 10.85 13.86 23.08
C ARG A 42 11.67 12.83 22.30
N ALA A 43 11.06 11.69 21.98
CA ALA A 43 11.65 10.76 21.02
C ALA A 43 11.99 11.51 19.73
N ASP A 44 13.24 11.37 19.29
CA ASP A 44 13.77 12.12 18.18
C ASP A 44 13.33 11.46 16.87
N MET A 45 12.42 12.12 16.16
CA MET A 45 11.80 11.66 14.92
C MET A 45 12.37 12.48 13.77
N TYR A 46 13.06 11.82 12.84
CA TYR A 46 13.75 12.51 11.75
C TYR A 46 13.01 12.45 10.40
N MET A 47 12.02 11.54 10.25
CA MET A 47 11.13 11.48 9.08
C MET A 47 9.68 11.66 9.50
N GLU A 48 8.85 12.16 8.57
CA GLU A 48 7.41 12.15 8.77
C GLU A 48 6.89 10.71 8.83
N PRO A 49 6.05 10.38 9.82
CA PRO A 49 5.46 9.06 9.92
C PRO A 49 4.48 8.82 8.79
N ARG A 50 4.28 7.54 8.44
CA ARG A 50 3.47 7.17 7.27
C ARG A 50 2.59 5.96 7.56
N ILE A 51 1.35 6.00 7.06
CA ILE A 51 0.52 4.81 6.91
C ILE A 51 1.01 4.02 5.69
N VAL A 52 1.33 2.77 5.92
CA VAL A 52 1.95 1.88 4.94
C VAL A 52 0.89 1.02 4.26
N ALA A 53 0.04 0.41 5.08
CA ALA A 53 -1.08 -0.43 4.66
C ALA A 53 -2.19 -0.34 5.71
N THR A 54 -3.43 -0.59 5.30
CA THR A 54 -4.57 -0.70 6.20
C THR A 54 -5.41 -1.88 5.81
N GLU A 55 -5.86 -2.67 6.78
CA GLU A 55 -6.76 -3.81 6.58
C GLU A 55 -7.80 -3.81 7.69
N ASP A 56 -9.06 -3.65 7.31
CA ASP A 56 -10.19 -3.61 8.24
C ASP A 56 -9.99 -2.57 9.38
N ASP A 57 -9.84 -3.02 10.63
CA ASP A 57 -9.60 -2.22 11.83
C ASP A 57 -8.10 -1.95 12.11
N LEU A 58 -7.19 -2.34 11.19
CA LEU A 58 -5.76 -2.23 11.39
C LEU A 58 -5.08 -1.24 10.44
N ALA A 59 -4.04 -0.57 10.95
CA ALA A 59 -3.09 0.20 10.16
C ALA A 59 -1.65 -0.18 10.51
N LEU A 60 -0.87 -0.49 9.48
CA LEU A 60 0.58 -0.62 9.57
C LEU A 60 1.21 0.77 9.42
N LEU A 61 1.90 1.23 10.44
CA LEU A 61 2.51 2.56 10.51
C LEU A 61 4.02 2.44 10.50
N ARG A 62 4.69 3.24 9.68
CA ARG A 62 6.13 3.45 9.75
C ARG A 62 6.41 4.69 10.58
N VAL A 63 7.24 4.54 11.61
CA VAL A 63 7.68 5.62 12.49
C VAL A 63 9.19 5.56 12.59
N ASP A 64 9.89 6.47 11.93
CA ASP A 64 11.35 6.50 11.97
C ASP A 64 11.84 7.34 13.15
N THR A 65 12.61 6.72 14.04
CA THR A 65 13.19 7.37 15.22
C THR A 65 14.71 7.27 15.15
N ASN A 66 15.45 8.28 15.62
CA ASN A 66 16.93 8.27 15.62
C ASN A 66 17.54 7.14 16.45
N ALA A 67 16.76 6.50 17.33
CA ALA A 67 17.16 5.31 18.09
C ALA A 67 17.37 4.05 17.22
N SER A 68 16.96 4.06 15.95
CA SER A 68 17.09 2.93 15.03
C SER A 68 17.59 3.43 13.68
N MET A 69 18.67 2.82 13.16
CA MET A 69 19.14 3.09 11.79
C MET A 69 18.18 2.55 10.71
N TYR A 70 17.14 1.82 11.14
CA TYR A 70 16.22 1.09 10.27
C TYR A 70 14.76 1.48 10.56
N PRO A 71 13.89 1.41 9.53
CA PRO A 71 12.46 1.68 9.70
C PRO A 71 11.86 0.85 10.83
N VAL A 72 11.10 1.51 11.70
CA VAL A 72 10.36 0.86 12.79
C VAL A 72 8.88 0.87 12.44
N TYR A 73 8.25 -0.28 12.58
CA TYR A 73 6.85 -0.47 12.24
C TYR A 73 5.99 -0.70 13.47
N TYR A 74 4.79 -0.13 13.46
CA TYR A 74 3.78 -0.31 14.48
C TYR A 74 2.49 -0.79 13.84
N ILE A 75 1.76 -1.62 14.57
CA ILE A 75 0.38 -1.95 14.27
C ILE A 75 -0.50 -1.09 15.15
N TYR A 76 -1.25 -0.19 14.52
CA TYR A 76 -2.38 0.46 15.13
C TYR A 76 -3.62 -0.39 14.90
N GLN A 77 -4.39 -0.62 15.95
CA GLN A 77 -5.72 -1.23 15.86
C GLN A 77 -6.73 -0.19 16.36
N ALA A 78 -7.69 0.14 15.50
CA ALA A 78 -8.78 1.05 15.83
C ALA A 78 -9.68 0.44 16.92
N ASP A 79 -10.45 1.31 17.59
CA ASP A 79 -11.51 0.86 18.48
C ASP A 79 -12.53 0.05 17.68
N ASP A 80 -13.04 -0.99 18.32
CA ASP A 80 -14.15 -1.79 17.82
C ASP A 80 -15.32 -1.54 18.77
N ASP A 81 -16.24 -0.67 18.32
CA ASP A 81 -17.45 -0.24 19.02
C ASP A 81 -18.26 -1.42 19.59
N SER A 82 -18.17 -2.61 18.98
CA SER A 82 -18.86 -3.82 19.46
C SER A 82 -18.23 -4.45 20.71
N SER A 83 -16.95 -4.18 20.95
CA SER A 83 -16.14 -4.77 22.01
C SER A 83 -15.75 -3.79 23.12
N GLY A 84 -15.95 -2.47 22.90
CA GLY A 84 -15.54 -1.41 23.83
C GLY A 84 -14.04 -1.40 24.15
N THR A 85 -13.21 -1.95 23.26
CA THR A 85 -11.78 -2.09 23.48
C THR A 85 -11.08 -0.85 22.89
N PRO A 86 -10.41 -0.03 23.71
CA PRO A 86 -9.77 1.19 23.21
C PRO A 86 -8.74 0.87 22.13
N PRO A 87 -8.44 1.82 21.23
CA PRO A 87 -7.47 1.60 20.18
C PRO A 87 -6.09 1.28 20.77
N SER A 88 -5.34 0.41 20.09
CA SER A 88 -4.04 -0.06 20.58
C SER A 88 -2.93 0.20 19.58
N LEU A 89 -1.70 0.32 20.08
CA LEU A 89 -0.52 0.55 19.28
C LEU A 89 0.61 -0.40 19.71
N LYS A 90 0.97 -1.34 18.83
CA LYS A 90 1.96 -2.37 19.10
C LYS A 90 3.18 -2.20 18.21
N LEU A 91 4.35 -2.06 18.84
CA LEU A 91 5.65 -2.12 18.16
C LEU A 91 5.88 -3.52 17.59
N LEU A 92 6.18 -3.62 16.30
CA LEU A 92 6.62 -4.87 15.69
C LEU A 92 8.09 -5.15 16.06
N PRO A 93 8.47 -6.41 16.30
CA PRO A 93 9.87 -6.77 16.47
C PRO A 93 10.64 -6.49 15.19
N LYS A 94 11.95 -6.27 15.33
CA LYS A 94 12.83 -6.10 14.17
C LYS A 94 12.87 -7.39 13.36
N THR A 95 12.78 -7.25 12.04
CA THR A 95 13.00 -8.34 11.10
C THR A 95 14.45 -8.82 11.18
N PRO A 96 14.71 -10.14 11.25
CA PRO A 96 16.07 -10.67 11.18
C PRO A 96 16.68 -10.37 9.82
N TYR A 97 17.89 -9.80 9.79
CA TYR A 97 18.79 -9.72 8.62
C TYR A 97 18.32 -8.95 7.37
N ILE A 98 17.03 -8.60 7.26
CA ILE A 98 16.44 -7.90 6.12
C ILE A 98 15.57 -6.78 6.65
N HIS A 99 15.66 -5.59 6.06
CA HIS A 99 14.70 -4.51 6.29
C HIS A 99 13.70 -4.50 5.15
N PHE A 100 12.46 -4.10 5.39
CA PHE A 100 11.49 -3.85 4.32
C PHE A 100 11.22 -2.35 4.25
N HIS A 101 11.19 -1.78 3.05
CA HIS A 101 10.72 -0.39 2.88
C HIS A 101 9.20 -0.37 2.96
N ALA A 102 8.61 0.82 3.14
CA ALA A 102 7.16 0.98 3.16
C ALA A 102 6.48 0.48 1.85
N THR A 103 7.21 0.44 0.73
CA THR A 103 6.70 -0.09 -0.54
C THR A 103 6.75 -1.61 -0.62
N ASP A 104 7.52 -2.27 0.24
CA ASP A 104 7.81 -3.71 0.19
C ASP A 104 6.91 -4.52 1.13
N ILE A 105 6.19 -3.85 2.03
CA ILE A 105 5.52 -4.47 3.17
C ILE A 105 4.02 -4.18 3.16
N GLY A 106 3.23 -5.20 3.44
CA GLY A 106 1.78 -5.13 3.54
C GLY A 106 1.27 -5.78 4.81
N LEU A 107 -0.04 -5.73 4.97
CA LEU A 107 -0.77 -6.22 6.13
C LEU A 107 -1.86 -7.17 5.64
N LEU A 108 -2.15 -8.24 6.37
CA LEU A 108 -3.24 -9.17 6.09
C LEU A 108 -4.04 -9.39 7.38
N ARG A 109 -5.33 -9.09 7.37
CA ARG A 109 -6.24 -9.39 8.48
C ARG A 109 -6.65 -10.86 8.46
N LEU A 110 -6.62 -11.51 9.62
CA LEU A 110 -7.06 -12.89 9.79
C LEU A 110 -8.26 -12.97 10.75
N PRO A 111 -9.06 -14.05 10.68
CA PRO A 111 -10.11 -14.31 11.66
C PRO A 111 -9.60 -14.29 13.12
N GLY A 112 -10.48 -13.92 14.05
CA GLY A 112 -10.16 -13.92 15.49
C GLY A 112 -9.23 -12.79 15.93
N LYS A 113 -9.33 -11.62 15.28
CA LYS A 113 -8.48 -10.44 15.52
C LYS A 113 -6.97 -10.70 15.36
N GLN A 114 -6.59 -11.74 14.62
CA GLN A 114 -5.20 -12.02 14.25
C GLN A 114 -4.81 -11.27 12.97
N TYR A 115 -3.53 -11.17 12.69
CA TYR A 115 -3.00 -10.56 11.48
C TYR A 115 -1.61 -11.10 11.11
N ILE A 116 -1.25 -10.91 9.85
CA ILE A 116 0.08 -11.15 9.32
C ILE A 116 0.63 -9.85 8.75
N VAL A 117 1.93 -9.62 8.91
CA VAL A 117 2.66 -8.57 8.19
C VAL A 117 3.64 -9.27 7.27
N ALA A 118 3.55 -9.00 5.97
CA ALA A 118 4.39 -9.67 4.97
C ALA A 118 5.21 -8.64 4.19
N GLY A 119 6.51 -8.86 4.11
CA GLY A 119 7.45 -8.04 3.34
C GLY A 119 8.12 -8.86 2.25
N PHE A 120 8.26 -8.32 1.04
CA PHE A 120 8.90 -9.00 -0.08
C PHE A 120 10.04 -8.15 -0.67
N ARG A 121 11.19 -8.77 -0.92
CA ARG A 121 12.28 -8.13 -1.68
C ARG A 121 12.92 -9.10 -2.65
N CYS A 122 13.37 -8.56 -3.78
CA CYS A 122 14.35 -9.20 -4.63
C CYS A 122 15.73 -8.78 -4.14
N LEU A 123 16.53 -9.70 -3.60
CA LEU A 123 17.89 -9.43 -3.12
C LEU A 123 18.91 -10.06 -4.09
N PRO A 124 19.61 -9.26 -4.90
CA PRO A 124 20.51 -9.78 -5.93
C PRO A 124 21.72 -10.55 -5.38
N ASP A 125 22.21 -10.18 -4.19
CA ASP A 125 23.56 -10.58 -3.73
C ASP A 125 23.56 -11.66 -2.62
N SER A 126 22.42 -12.26 -2.27
CA SER A 126 22.29 -13.10 -1.07
C SER A 126 22.40 -14.62 -1.28
N HIS A 127 22.39 -15.10 -2.53
CA HIS A 127 22.44 -16.53 -2.85
C HIS A 127 22.91 -16.73 -4.30
N PRO A 128 23.44 -17.92 -4.68
CA PRO A 128 23.84 -18.19 -6.07
C PRO A 128 22.70 -18.03 -7.09
N ASP A 129 21.45 -17.94 -6.64
CA ASP A 129 20.24 -17.77 -7.47
C ASP A 129 19.63 -16.36 -7.47
N GLY A 130 20.18 -15.37 -6.75
CA GLY A 130 19.58 -14.03 -6.63
C GLY A 130 18.16 -14.09 -6.05
N GLY A 131 18.06 -14.26 -4.73
CA GLY A 131 16.86 -14.75 -4.06
C GLY A 131 15.69 -13.76 -3.99
N LEU A 132 14.49 -14.24 -4.31
CA LEU A 132 13.24 -13.62 -3.90
C LEU A 132 13.02 -13.97 -2.43
N THR A 133 13.03 -12.99 -1.54
CA THR A 133 12.87 -13.23 -0.10
C THR A 133 11.56 -12.64 0.41
N LEU A 134 10.81 -13.46 1.15
CA LEU A 134 9.59 -13.08 1.86
C LEU A 134 9.84 -13.15 3.36
N GLY A 135 9.56 -12.05 4.07
CA GLY A 135 9.47 -12.03 5.52
C GLY A 135 8.01 -12.05 5.97
N VAL A 136 7.66 -12.96 6.87
CA VAL A 136 6.29 -13.13 7.40
C VAL A 136 6.32 -12.98 8.92
N TYR A 137 5.66 -11.96 9.43
CA TYR A 137 5.32 -11.82 10.84
C TYR A 137 3.93 -12.40 11.09
N ASP A 138 3.82 -13.34 12.02
CA ASP A 138 2.54 -13.86 12.50
C ASP A 138 2.24 -13.30 13.89
N SER A 139 1.15 -12.57 14.04
CA SER A 139 0.71 -12.02 15.33
C SER A 139 0.50 -13.07 16.44
N ARG A 140 0.17 -14.32 16.07
CA ARG A 140 -0.03 -15.43 17.02
C ARG A 140 1.29 -15.91 17.62
N ARG A 141 2.32 -15.94 16.77
CA ARG A 141 3.66 -16.43 17.12
C ARG A 141 4.54 -15.31 17.69
N GLY A 142 4.28 -14.07 17.27
CA GLY A 142 4.96 -12.88 17.76
C GLY A 142 6.36 -12.66 17.18
N ASP A 143 6.74 -13.36 16.12
CA ASP A 143 8.07 -13.33 15.51
C ASP A 143 8.00 -13.26 13.96
N TRP A 144 9.16 -13.08 13.34
CA TRP A 144 9.34 -13.08 11.89
C TRP A 144 9.95 -14.40 11.43
N LYS A 145 9.45 -14.93 10.31
CA LYS A 145 10.11 -15.98 9.52
C LYS A 145 10.55 -15.42 8.17
N LEU A 146 11.64 -15.94 7.64
CA LEU A 146 12.12 -15.64 6.30
C LEU A 146 11.99 -16.87 5.41
N HIS A 147 11.52 -16.65 4.19
CA HIS A 147 11.36 -17.68 3.18
C HIS A 147 12.06 -17.27 1.89
N SER A 148 12.83 -18.20 1.33
CA SER A 148 13.35 -18.11 -0.03
C SER A 148 12.28 -18.59 -1.00
N LEU A 149 11.94 -17.74 -1.97
CA LEU A 149 10.92 -17.99 -2.97
C LEU A 149 11.53 -18.19 -4.36
N SER A 150 10.79 -18.89 -5.21
CA SER A 150 11.07 -19.02 -6.64
C SER A 150 9.81 -18.73 -7.46
N LEU A 151 9.96 -18.11 -8.64
CA LEU A 151 8.82 -17.93 -9.55
C LEU A 151 8.32 -19.29 -10.05
N THR A 152 7.00 -19.47 -10.17
CA THR A 152 6.41 -20.59 -10.93
C THR A 152 6.82 -20.54 -12.40
N ALA A 153 6.72 -21.68 -13.10
CA ALA A 153 7.00 -21.74 -14.54
C ALA A 153 6.15 -20.74 -15.34
N GLN A 154 4.86 -20.62 -15.01
CA GLN A 154 3.97 -19.60 -15.57
C GLN A 154 4.47 -18.19 -15.24
N GLY A 155 4.84 -17.91 -13.99
CA GLY A 155 5.37 -16.61 -13.60
C GLY A 155 6.64 -16.22 -14.37
N ARG A 156 7.55 -17.19 -14.61
CA ARG A 156 8.74 -16.98 -15.44
C ARG A 156 8.36 -16.67 -16.90
N HIS A 157 7.41 -17.40 -17.46
CA HIS A 157 6.93 -17.18 -18.82
C HIS A 157 6.25 -15.81 -18.99
N GLU A 158 5.35 -15.43 -18.07
CA GLU A 158 4.65 -14.14 -18.10
C GLU A 158 5.59 -12.94 -17.87
N TYR A 159 6.65 -13.13 -17.10
CA TYR A 159 7.69 -12.12 -16.91
C TYR A 159 8.59 -11.98 -18.16
N GLY A 160 8.98 -13.12 -18.76
CA GLY A 160 9.88 -13.25 -19.91
C GLY A 160 11.35 -13.55 -19.51
N ASP A 161 12.16 -14.01 -20.48
CA ASP A 161 13.52 -14.54 -20.24
C ASP A 161 14.62 -13.49 -19.94
N LYS A 162 14.25 -12.26 -19.54
CA LYS A 162 15.20 -11.20 -19.18
C LYS A 162 15.48 -11.20 -17.67
N TYR A 163 16.58 -10.56 -17.25
CA TYR A 163 16.89 -10.32 -15.83
C TYR A 163 15.66 -9.87 -15.04
N PHE A 164 15.38 -10.56 -13.94
CA PHE A 164 14.23 -10.27 -13.09
C PHE A 164 14.42 -8.95 -12.33
N VAL A 165 13.91 -7.87 -12.89
CA VAL A 165 13.82 -6.55 -12.27
C VAL A 165 12.36 -6.30 -11.84
N HIS A 166 12.09 -6.45 -10.56
CA HIS A 166 10.81 -6.10 -9.93
C HIS A 166 11.08 -5.11 -8.81
N ARG A 167 10.45 -3.92 -8.86
CA ARG A 167 10.53 -2.93 -7.78
C ARG A 167 9.14 -2.69 -7.24
N ASN A 168 8.91 -3.11 -6.00
CA ASN A 168 7.64 -2.87 -5.33
C ASN A 168 7.39 -1.36 -5.23
N CYS A 169 6.17 -0.98 -5.55
CA CYS A 169 5.60 0.34 -5.36
C CYS A 169 4.60 0.32 -4.19
N LYS A 170 3.91 -0.82 -3.99
CA LYS A 170 2.89 -1.04 -2.98
C LYS A 170 2.65 -2.54 -2.80
N VAL A 171 2.02 -2.91 -1.68
CA VAL A 171 1.51 -4.26 -1.44
C VAL A 171 -0.01 -4.18 -1.29
N LEU A 172 -0.72 -5.09 -1.95
CA LEU A 172 -2.18 -5.21 -1.88
C LEU A 172 -2.58 -6.52 -1.20
N THR A 173 -3.64 -6.47 -0.41
CA THR A 173 -4.27 -7.66 0.15
C THR A 173 -5.35 -8.12 -0.82
N ILE A 174 -5.24 -9.38 -1.25
CA ILE A 174 -6.28 -10.04 -2.05
C ILE A 174 -7.18 -10.85 -1.12
N GLY A 175 -6.61 -11.43 -0.07
CA GLY A 175 -7.35 -12.17 0.96
C GLY A 175 -7.73 -13.58 0.52
N GLY A 176 -8.93 -14.02 0.90
CA GLY A 176 -9.40 -15.40 0.71
C GLY A 176 -8.73 -16.40 1.65
N ASP A 177 -9.11 -17.67 1.54
CA ASP A 177 -8.64 -18.76 2.43
C ASP A 177 -7.12 -19.01 2.36
N ALA A 178 -6.50 -18.64 1.24
CA ALA A 178 -5.06 -18.73 1.04
C ALA A 178 -4.29 -17.53 1.63
N GLY A 179 -4.98 -16.47 2.04
CA GLY A 179 -4.38 -15.23 2.52
C GLY A 179 -3.47 -14.60 1.46
N THR A 180 -3.97 -14.49 0.23
CA THR A 180 -3.19 -14.04 -0.91
C THR A 180 -2.84 -12.56 -0.79
N MET A 181 -1.59 -12.21 -1.07
CA MET A 181 -1.09 -10.84 -1.15
C MET A 181 -0.39 -10.60 -2.49
N ALA A 182 -0.50 -9.38 -3.01
CA ALA A 182 0.12 -8.96 -4.26
C ALA A 182 1.19 -7.89 -4.02
N PHE A 183 2.42 -8.14 -4.46
CA PHE A 183 3.54 -7.20 -4.44
C PHE A 183 3.63 -6.53 -5.81
N VAL A 184 3.35 -5.21 -5.86
CA VAL A 184 3.01 -4.51 -7.10
C VAL A 184 4.17 -3.66 -7.59
N ASP A 185 4.64 -3.92 -8.81
CA ASP A 185 5.46 -3.00 -9.61
C ASP A 185 4.51 -2.29 -10.60
N LEU A 186 4.13 -1.05 -10.28
CA LEU A 186 3.20 -0.25 -11.09
C LEU A 186 3.72 0.07 -12.50
N TRP A 187 4.98 -0.24 -12.83
CA TRP A 187 5.49 -0.16 -14.19
C TRP A 187 5.42 -1.48 -14.97
N ARG A 188 5.35 -2.63 -14.29
CA ARG A 188 5.50 -3.95 -14.93
C ARG A 188 4.33 -4.89 -14.71
N GLY A 189 3.87 -5.03 -13.48
CA GLY A 189 2.97 -6.11 -13.06
C GLY A 189 3.05 -6.38 -11.56
N MET A 190 2.50 -7.50 -11.13
CA MET A 190 2.43 -7.84 -9.71
C MET A 190 2.69 -9.32 -9.47
N LEU A 191 3.33 -9.59 -8.34
CA LEU A 191 3.69 -10.92 -7.84
C LEU A 191 2.70 -11.33 -6.75
N PHE A 192 2.13 -12.53 -6.85
CA PHE A 192 1.16 -13.02 -5.86
C PHE A 192 1.79 -14.07 -4.95
N CYS A 193 1.49 -14.00 -3.66
CA CYS A 193 1.90 -14.99 -2.69
C CYS A 193 0.72 -15.39 -1.80
N ASP A 194 0.45 -16.69 -1.73
CA ASP A 194 -0.56 -17.29 -0.86
C ASP A 194 0.07 -17.55 0.51
N ILE A 195 0.11 -16.51 1.34
CA ILE A 195 0.92 -16.49 2.56
C ILE A 195 0.55 -17.65 3.51
N LEU A 196 -0.75 -17.97 3.65
CA LEU A 196 -1.21 -19.03 4.54
C LEU A 196 -0.95 -20.43 3.98
N THR A 197 -0.99 -20.60 2.66
CA THR A 197 -0.61 -21.86 2.01
C THR A 197 0.89 -22.08 2.14
N LEU A 198 1.67 -21.03 1.93
CA LEU A 198 3.12 -21.05 2.05
C LEU A 198 3.58 -21.42 3.47
N GLU A 199 3.03 -20.80 4.51
CA GLU A 199 3.37 -21.14 5.90
C GLU A 199 3.04 -22.62 6.23
N ARG A 200 1.94 -23.16 5.69
CA ARG A 200 1.58 -24.59 5.83
C ARG A 200 2.54 -25.52 5.08
N GLU A 201 3.05 -25.11 3.93
CA GLU A 201 4.08 -25.86 3.19
C GLU A 201 5.42 -25.82 3.89
N ALA A 202 5.84 -24.66 4.37
CA ALA A 202 7.08 -24.49 5.12
C ALA A 202 7.07 -25.34 6.40
N ALA A 203 5.95 -25.38 7.13
CA ALA A 203 5.80 -26.23 8.31
C ALA A 203 5.95 -27.72 7.97
N ARG A 204 5.29 -28.20 6.90
CA ARG A 204 5.40 -29.59 6.44
C ARG A 204 6.82 -29.98 6.03
N GLN A 205 7.55 -29.09 5.38
CA GLN A 205 8.95 -29.30 5.01
C GLN A 205 9.83 -29.44 6.26
N ALA A 206 9.68 -28.52 7.22
CA ALA A 206 10.44 -28.56 8.47
C ALA A 206 10.16 -29.83 9.29
N GLU A 207 8.92 -30.31 9.32
CA GLU A 207 8.55 -31.58 9.97
C GLU A 207 9.17 -32.79 9.26
N SER A 208 9.17 -32.81 7.93
CA SER A 208 9.78 -33.89 7.15
C SER A 208 11.30 -33.95 7.30
N GLU A 209 11.97 -32.80 7.45
CA GLU A 209 13.42 -32.71 7.67
C GLU A 209 13.82 -33.07 9.11
N ALA A 210 12.91 -32.92 10.08
CA ALA A 210 13.14 -33.29 11.47
C ALA A 210 13.06 -34.80 11.73
N ILE A 211 12.53 -35.59 10.78
CA ILE A 211 12.59 -37.06 10.84
C ILE A 211 14.01 -37.48 10.44
N PRO A 212 14.81 -38.14 11.30
CA PRO A 212 16.17 -38.47 10.96
C PRO A 212 16.18 -39.52 9.85
N LEU A 213 16.47 -39.09 8.62
CA LEU A 213 17.01 -39.98 7.60
C LEU A 213 18.38 -40.42 8.11
N LEU A 214 18.47 -41.70 8.50
CA LEU A 214 19.72 -42.36 8.82
C LEU A 214 20.49 -42.56 7.51
N ASP A 215 21.05 -41.49 6.93
CA ASP A 215 22.05 -41.63 5.88
C ASP A 215 22.99 -40.44 5.79
N HIS A 216 24.24 -40.81 5.56
CA HIS A 216 25.43 -40.04 5.83
C HIS A 216 25.66 -38.87 4.85
N LEU A 217 26.22 -37.78 5.40
CA LEU A 217 27.08 -36.82 4.71
C LEU A 217 26.49 -36.15 3.45
N LYS A 218 25.68 -35.10 3.65
CA LYS A 218 25.72 -33.90 2.80
C LYS A 218 25.59 -32.64 3.63
N CYS A 219 26.73 -32.03 3.94
CA CYS A 219 26.79 -30.65 4.37
C CYS A 219 26.52 -29.79 3.14
N GLY A 220 25.38 -29.09 3.12
CA GLY A 220 25.00 -28.14 2.06
C GLY A 220 23.88 -28.60 1.12
N GLU A 221 22.72 -28.98 1.64
CA GLU A 221 21.49 -28.97 0.84
C GLU A 221 20.72 -27.67 1.13
N HIS A 222 20.56 -26.86 0.08
CA HIS A 222 19.83 -25.61 0.09
C HIS A 222 18.38 -25.85 0.54
N ASN A 223 17.87 -25.07 1.50
CA ASN A 223 16.43 -25.03 1.78
C ASN A 223 15.69 -24.84 0.46
N LYS A 224 14.88 -25.83 0.08
CA LYS A 224 14.19 -25.83 -1.21
C LYS A 224 13.30 -24.59 -1.30
N ALA A 225 13.54 -23.75 -2.30
CA ALA A 225 12.76 -22.53 -2.48
C ALA A 225 11.27 -22.86 -2.64
N LEU A 226 10.42 -22.12 -1.94
CA LEU A 226 8.96 -22.27 -2.03
C LEU A 226 8.44 -21.58 -3.30
N PRO A 227 7.45 -22.17 -4.00
CA PRO A 227 6.92 -21.55 -5.21
C PRO A 227 6.11 -20.31 -4.86
N LEU A 228 6.39 -19.21 -5.55
CA LEU A 228 5.54 -18.03 -5.59
C LEU A 228 4.36 -18.28 -6.54
N VAL A 229 3.13 -18.03 -6.09
CA VAL A 229 1.87 -18.36 -6.79
C VAL A 229 1.88 -17.95 -8.25
N GLY A 230 2.28 -16.72 -8.56
CA GLY A 230 2.38 -16.28 -9.94
C GLY A 230 2.71 -14.82 -10.12
N TYR A 231 2.80 -14.42 -11.38
CA TYR A 231 3.01 -13.04 -11.81
C TYR A 231 1.88 -12.68 -12.77
N VAL A 232 1.32 -11.48 -12.65
CA VAL A 232 0.40 -10.91 -13.66
C VAL A 232 1.03 -9.66 -14.21
N LYS A 233 1.23 -9.63 -15.54
CA LYS A 233 1.68 -8.43 -16.24
C LYS A 233 0.61 -7.34 -16.28
N LEU A 234 1.04 -6.08 -16.24
CA LEU A 234 0.20 -4.96 -16.67
C LEU A 234 -0.10 -5.05 -18.18
N PRO A 235 -1.16 -4.39 -18.68
CA PRO A 235 -1.42 -4.26 -20.11
C PRO A 235 -0.19 -3.74 -20.85
N ASP A 236 0.04 -4.22 -22.09
CA ASP A 236 1.19 -3.81 -22.90
C ASP A 236 1.21 -2.29 -23.13
N GLU A 237 0.04 -1.65 -23.24
CA GLU A 237 -0.09 -0.19 -23.33
C GLU A 237 0.47 0.55 -22.10
N LEU A 238 0.36 -0.05 -20.91
CA LEU A 238 0.91 0.53 -19.67
C LEU A 238 2.40 0.18 -19.48
N ARG A 239 2.88 -0.90 -20.09
CA ARG A 239 4.29 -1.33 -20.03
C ARG A 239 5.19 -0.63 -21.05
N ARG A 240 4.65 -0.24 -22.22
CA ARG A 240 5.42 0.31 -23.37
C ARG A 240 5.59 1.83 -23.34
N THR A 241 5.56 2.46 -22.17
CA THR A 241 5.89 3.89 -22.05
C THR A 241 7.40 4.04 -21.92
N ALA A 242 8.05 4.58 -22.95
CA ALA A 242 9.50 4.57 -23.19
C ALA A 242 10.43 5.16 -22.10
N ARG A 243 9.94 5.51 -20.91
CA ARG A 243 10.75 6.03 -19.80
C ARG A 243 10.14 5.59 -18.47
N PHE A 244 10.70 4.55 -17.86
CA PHE A 244 10.66 4.32 -16.40
C PHE A 244 11.32 5.53 -15.71
N ARG A 245 10.65 6.69 -15.66
CA ARG A 245 11.21 7.91 -15.07
C ARG A 245 10.41 8.27 -13.83
N GLY A 246 11.11 8.21 -12.69
CA GLY A 246 10.58 8.60 -11.40
C GLY A 246 9.73 7.52 -10.73
N ASP A 247 9.09 7.92 -9.64
CA ASP A 247 8.20 7.09 -8.84
C ASP A 247 6.88 6.84 -9.58
N ALA A 248 6.50 5.56 -9.73
CA ALA A 248 5.28 5.14 -10.39
C ALA A 248 4.02 5.65 -9.67
N CYS A 249 4.09 5.79 -8.35
CA CYS A 249 2.99 6.24 -7.50
C CYS A 249 2.57 7.68 -7.82
N LEU A 250 3.40 8.44 -8.54
CA LEU A 250 3.04 9.77 -9.02
C LEU A 250 2.03 9.74 -10.18
N TYR A 251 1.90 8.61 -10.87
CA TYR A 251 1.13 8.51 -12.11
C TYR A 251 0.12 7.38 -12.10
N ARG A 252 0.29 6.40 -11.23
CA ARG A 252 -0.53 5.19 -11.17
C ARG A 252 -0.85 4.85 -9.73
N ASP A 253 -1.98 4.18 -9.57
CA ASP A 253 -2.36 3.50 -8.34
C ASP A 253 -3.12 2.23 -8.70
N MET A 254 -3.18 1.32 -7.74
CA MET A 254 -3.86 0.05 -7.91
C MET A 254 -4.58 -0.32 -6.61
N VAL A 255 -5.73 -0.95 -6.79
CA VAL A 255 -6.54 -1.49 -5.71
C VAL A 255 -7.11 -2.84 -6.12
N PHE A 256 -7.32 -3.70 -5.14
CA PHE A 256 -8.14 -4.89 -5.29
C PHE A 256 -9.51 -4.60 -4.67
N LEU A 257 -10.57 -4.68 -5.47
CA LEU A 257 -11.94 -4.40 -5.03
C LEU A 257 -12.92 -5.23 -5.85
N ASP A 258 -13.92 -5.80 -5.19
CA ASP A 258 -14.99 -6.59 -5.82
C ASP A 258 -14.44 -7.70 -6.74
N ASN A 259 -13.49 -8.50 -6.26
CA ASN A 259 -12.82 -9.56 -7.03
C ASN A 259 -12.16 -9.07 -8.34
N HIS A 260 -11.81 -7.79 -8.42
CA HIS A 260 -11.10 -7.23 -9.56
C HIS A 260 -9.85 -6.48 -9.11
N LEU A 261 -8.78 -6.68 -9.88
CA LEU A 261 -7.63 -5.78 -9.88
C LEU A 261 -7.99 -4.55 -10.70
N LYS A 262 -7.84 -3.37 -10.11
CA LYS A 262 -8.16 -2.10 -10.76
C LYS A 262 -6.94 -1.20 -10.75
N CYS A 263 -6.51 -0.76 -11.93
CA CYS A 263 -5.32 0.06 -12.11
C CYS A 263 -5.69 1.36 -12.82
N VAL A 264 -5.40 2.48 -12.17
CA VAL A 264 -5.54 3.80 -12.79
C VAL A 264 -4.19 4.26 -13.36
N ASP A 265 -4.23 4.84 -14.56
CA ASP A 265 -3.09 5.48 -15.20
C ASP A 265 -3.44 6.92 -15.56
N LEU A 266 -2.83 7.88 -14.87
CA LEU A 266 -3.04 9.31 -15.13
C LEU A 266 -2.54 9.78 -16.50
N PRO A 267 -1.38 9.35 -17.02
CA PRO A 267 -0.91 9.76 -18.35
C PRO A 267 -1.94 9.50 -19.46
N THR A 268 -2.54 8.31 -19.46
CA THR A 268 -3.62 7.93 -20.39
C THR A 268 -5.02 8.26 -19.87
N ARG A 269 -5.14 8.73 -18.62
CA ARG A 269 -6.39 9.07 -17.93
C ARG A 269 -7.41 7.93 -18.01
N SER A 270 -6.95 6.71 -17.74
CA SER A 270 -7.75 5.51 -17.92
C SER A 270 -7.78 4.64 -16.66
N LEU A 271 -8.89 3.93 -16.48
CA LEU A 271 -9.04 2.88 -15.48
C LEU A 271 -9.09 1.53 -16.20
N TRP A 272 -8.21 0.63 -15.79
CA TRP A 272 -8.13 -0.74 -16.27
C TRP A 272 -8.59 -1.69 -15.19
N ILE A 273 -9.34 -2.71 -15.58
CA ILE A 273 -9.85 -3.74 -14.68
C ILE A 273 -9.45 -5.11 -15.18
N ARG A 274 -9.21 -6.02 -14.23
CA ARG A 274 -8.92 -7.42 -14.50
C ARG A 274 -9.65 -8.28 -13.45
N PRO A 275 -10.46 -9.27 -13.86
CA PRO A 275 -11.08 -10.22 -12.93
C PRO A 275 -10.05 -11.08 -12.18
N TRP A 276 -10.39 -11.49 -10.96
CA TRP A 276 -9.63 -12.41 -10.11
C TRP A 276 -10.50 -13.64 -9.76
N PRO A 277 -9.94 -14.87 -9.67
CA PRO A 277 -8.52 -15.24 -9.71
C PRO A 277 -7.89 -15.20 -11.10
N ALA A 278 -6.58 -14.96 -11.19
CA ALA A 278 -5.88 -14.94 -12.48
C ALA A 278 -5.99 -16.25 -13.27
N THR A 279 -6.27 -17.37 -12.60
CA THR A 279 -6.40 -18.72 -13.18
C THR A 279 -7.61 -18.89 -14.09
N THR A 280 -8.63 -18.02 -14.00
CA THR A 280 -9.82 -18.09 -14.86
C THR A 280 -9.65 -17.39 -16.22
N GLY A 281 -8.43 -16.92 -16.55
CA GLY A 281 -8.14 -16.40 -17.89
C GLY A 281 -8.77 -15.05 -18.20
N GLY A 282 -9.17 -14.27 -17.20
CA GLY A 282 -9.53 -12.87 -17.41
C GLY A 282 -8.36 -12.14 -18.07
N ASP A 283 -8.62 -11.15 -18.94
CA ASP A 283 -7.59 -10.21 -19.43
C ASP A 283 -7.88 -8.81 -18.87
N TRP A 284 -6.90 -7.93 -18.94
CA TRP A 284 -7.13 -6.53 -18.64
C TRP A 284 -8.06 -5.90 -19.67
N SER A 285 -9.06 -5.17 -19.21
CA SER A 285 -9.94 -4.37 -20.04
C SER A 285 -9.95 -2.92 -19.56
N ARG A 286 -9.98 -1.98 -20.50
CA ARG A 286 -10.11 -0.56 -20.19
C ARG A 286 -11.57 -0.24 -19.93
N ARG A 287 -11.92 0.11 -18.69
CA ARG A 287 -13.29 0.41 -18.27
C ARG A 287 -13.67 1.87 -18.53
N TYR A 288 -12.78 2.80 -18.19
CA TYR A 288 -13.00 4.24 -18.37
C TYR A 288 -11.79 4.90 -19.06
N MET A 289 -12.06 5.98 -19.80
CA MET A 289 -11.04 6.83 -20.43
C MET A 289 -11.54 8.27 -20.57
N ILE A 290 -10.73 9.23 -20.15
CA ILE A 290 -10.94 10.65 -20.41
C ILE A 290 -9.92 11.11 -21.47
N ARG A 291 -10.38 11.53 -22.66
CA ARG A 291 -9.44 11.88 -23.74
C ARG A 291 -8.67 13.14 -23.37
N SER A 292 -9.34 14.13 -22.78
CA SER A 292 -8.74 15.36 -22.28
C SER A 292 -9.38 15.86 -20.99
N PHE A 293 -8.56 16.39 -20.07
CA PHE A 293 -9.07 17.11 -18.88
C PHE A 293 -9.89 18.36 -19.22
N LYS A 294 -9.85 18.86 -20.47
CA LYS A 294 -10.76 19.91 -20.94
C LYS A 294 -12.23 19.48 -20.90
N GLU A 295 -12.51 18.19 -21.10
CA GLU A 295 -13.87 17.63 -20.99
C GLU A 295 -14.42 17.79 -19.58
N VAL A 296 -13.59 17.59 -18.56
CA VAL A 296 -13.95 17.72 -17.15
C VAL A 296 -14.17 19.20 -16.77
N ALA A 297 -13.27 20.09 -17.20
CA ALA A 297 -13.35 21.52 -16.90
C ALA A 297 -14.63 22.18 -17.46
N ASN A 298 -15.04 21.80 -18.67
CA ASN A 298 -16.25 22.34 -19.31
C ASN A 298 -17.53 21.96 -18.57
N ILE A 299 -17.55 20.81 -17.88
CA ILE A 299 -18.73 20.34 -17.15
C ILE A 299 -18.96 21.16 -15.88
N ASN A 300 -17.93 21.73 -15.26
CA ASN A 300 -18.07 22.49 -14.02
C ASN A 300 -17.27 23.81 -14.01
N PRO A 301 -17.67 24.80 -14.84
CA PRO A 301 -16.88 26.02 -15.08
C PRO A 301 -16.80 26.96 -13.86
N ARG A 302 -17.62 26.73 -12.83
CA ARG A 302 -17.64 27.54 -11.61
C ARG A 302 -16.63 27.07 -10.56
N VAL A 303 -16.11 25.84 -10.68
CA VAL A 303 -15.18 25.27 -9.71
C VAL A 303 -13.80 25.90 -9.86
N ASN A 304 -13.26 26.41 -8.76
CA ASN A 304 -11.84 26.77 -8.66
C ASN A 304 -11.06 25.54 -8.18
N LEU A 305 -10.14 25.04 -9.01
CA LEU A 305 -9.30 23.89 -8.74
C LEU A 305 -8.20 24.16 -7.71
N LEU A 306 -7.87 25.43 -7.47
CA LEU A 306 -6.91 25.87 -6.46
C LEU A 306 -7.50 27.04 -5.63
N PRO A 307 -8.45 26.75 -4.71
CA PRO A 307 -8.99 27.76 -3.81
C PRO A 307 -7.89 28.42 -2.99
N GLY A 308 -7.94 29.76 -2.86
CA GLY A 308 -6.93 30.54 -2.12
C GLY A 308 -5.61 30.80 -2.88
N HIS A 309 -5.54 30.44 -4.17
CA HIS A 309 -4.51 30.95 -5.08
C HIS A 309 -4.87 32.39 -5.54
N THR A 310 -3.86 33.18 -5.93
CA THR A 310 -4.05 34.59 -6.36
C THR A 310 -4.92 34.71 -7.60
N SER A 311 -4.89 33.71 -8.48
CA SER A 311 -5.71 33.58 -9.67
C SER A 311 -6.73 32.46 -9.53
N VAL A 312 -7.92 32.65 -10.11
CA VAL A 312 -8.96 31.61 -10.16
C VAL A 312 -8.58 30.57 -11.23
N CYS A 313 -8.30 29.34 -10.81
CA CYS A 313 -7.92 28.24 -11.70
C CYS A 313 -9.13 27.37 -12.06
N ARG A 314 -9.77 27.62 -13.21
CA ARG A 314 -10.95 26.86 -13.69
C ARG A 314 -10.62 25.72 -14.66
N SER A 315 -9.36 25.60 -15.06
CA SER A 315 -8.90 24.60 -16.03
C SER A 315 -7.66 23.89 -15.49
N PHE A 316 -7.49 22.65 -15.89
CA PHE A 316 -6.29 21.85 -15.64
C PHE A 316 -5.08 22.26 -16.49
N THR A 317 -5.26 23.17 -17.45
CA THR A 317 -4.16 23.67 -18.30
C THR A 317 -3.09 24.35 -17.46
N GLY A 318 -1.84 23.92 -17.63
CA GLY A 318 -0.69 24.46 -16.88
C GLY A 318 -0.60 23.97 -15.44
N LEU A 319 -1.50 23.09 -14.99
CA LEU A 319 -1.43 22.50 -13.66
C LEU A 319 -0.74 21.14 -13.71
N ASN A 320 -0.02 20.83 -12.64
CA ASN A 320 0.55 19.53 -12.42
C ASN A 320 -0.47 18.60 -11.76
N ILE A 321 -0.77 17.48 -12.41
CA ILE A 321 -1.70 16.45 -11.94
C ILE A 321 -0.91 15.18 -11.62
N ARG A 322 -1.09 14.63 -10.42
CA ARG A 322 -0.31 13.48 -9.93
C ARG A 322 -1.03 12.71 -8.83
N GLN A 323 -0.43 11.59 -8.45
CA GLN A 323 -0.77 10.78 -7.28
C GLN A 323 -2.26 10.43 -7.29
N PRO A 324 -2.66 9.66 -8.32
CA PRO A 324 -4.02 9.18 -8.38
C PRO A 324 -4.23 8.22 -7.23
N VAL A 325 -5.43 8.21 -6.69
CA VAL A 325 -5.86 7.26 -5.67
C VAL A 325 -7.27 6.82 -6.02
N VAL A 326 -7.46 5.51 -6.16
CA VAL A 326 -8.78 4.94 -6.46
C VAL A 326 -9.62 4.93 -5.19
N GLY A 327 -10.81 5.52 -5.21
CA GLY A 327 -11.72 5.53 -4.07
C GLY A 327 -12.24 4.14 -3.73
N LEU A 328 -12.44 3.88 -2.43
CA LEU A 328 -13.00 2.62 -1.91
C LEU A 328 -14.53 2.68 -1.67
N HIS A 329 -15.15 3.81 -2.00
CA HIS A 329 -16.55 4.10 -1.64
C HIS A 329 -17.59 3.38 -2.50
N ASP A 330 -17.22 2.92 -3.69
CA ASP A 330 -18.12 2.19 -4.58
C ASP A 330 -17.44 0.98 -5.22
N ASP A 331 -18.23 -0.06 -5.44
CA ASP A 331 -17.75 -1.33 -5.99
C ASP A 331 -17.18 -1.17 -7.40
N ASP A 332 -17.60 -0.14 -8.15
CA ASP A 332 -17.09 0.16 -9.49
C ASP A 332 -15.71 0.85 -9.48
N ALA A 333 -15.27 1.36 -8.33
CA ALA A 333 -14.08 2.18 -8.15
C ALA A 333 -14.03 3.37 -9.15
N ARG A 334 -15.19 3.99 -9.38
CA ARG A 334 -15.35 5.06 -10.40
C ARG A 334 -14.88 6.41 -9.89
N ILE A 335 -14.73 6.58 -8.58
CA ILE A 335 -14.22 7.82 -7.99
C ILE A 335 -12.70 7.78 -7.96
N LEU A 336 -12.09 8.74 -8.64
CA LEU A 336 -10.66 8.97 -8.66
C LEU A 336 -10.33 10.23 -7.88
N TYR A 337 -9.44 10.10 -6.90
CA TYR A 337 -8.80 11.24 -6.25
C TYR A 337 -7.45 11.51 -6.90
N PHE A 338 -7.07 12.77 -7.07
CA PHE A 338 -5.72 13.13 -7.50
C PHE A 338 -5.34 14.53 -7.01
N VAL A 339 -4.03 14.78 -6.95
CA VAL A 339 -3.48 16.07 -6.52
C VAL A 339 -3.30 16.99 -7.71
N VAL A 340 -3.64 18.26 -7.49
CA VAL A 340 -3.41 19.36 -8.43
C VAL A 340 -2.54 20.44 -7.76
N LYS A 341 -1.50 20.89 -8.47
CA LYS A 341 -0.59 21.99 -8.06
C LYS A 341 -0.22 22.87 -9.25
N THR A 342 0.26 24.09 -9.00
CA THR A 342 0.82 24.97 -10.06
C THR A 342 2.14 24.45 -10.61
N ASP A 343 2.99 23.91 -9.73
CA ASP A 343 4.26 23.28 -10.07
C ASP A 343 4.64 22.21 -9.03
N LEU A 344 5.75 21.50 -9.28
CA LEU A 344 6.21 20.38 -8.45
C LEU A 344 6.56 20.75 -7.02
N THR A 345 6.99 22.00 -6.80
CA THR A 345 7.54 22.50 -5.54
C THR A 345 6.55 23.32 -4.73
N ALA A 346 5.38 23.61 -5.31
CA ALA A 346 4.31 24.34 -4.66
C ALA A 346 3.87 23.62 -3.37
N ALA A 347 3.95 24.33 -2.25
CA ALA A 347 3.47 23.85 -0.97
C ALA A 347 1.93 23.75 -0.96
N LYS A 348 1.25 24.67 -1.63
CA LYS A 348 -0.21 24.68 -1.74
C LYS A 348 -0.67 23.82 -2.92
N GLY A 349 -1.73 23.07 -2.71
CA GLY A 349 -2.37 22.25 -3.73
C GLY A 349 -3.82 21.97 -3.38
N SER A 350 -4.47 21.14 -4.19
CA SER A 350 -5.80 20.62 -3.87
C SER A 350 -5.90 19.16 -4.25
N VAL A 351 -6.68 18.41 -3.46
CA VAL A 351 -7.15 17.08 -3.82
C VAL A 351 -8.48 17.25 -4.54
N ILE A 352 -8.60 16.66 -5.72
CA ILE A 352 -9.79 16.68 -6.56
C ILE A 352 -10.43 15.31 -6.49
N ALA A 353 -11.73 15.24 -6.22
CA ALA A 353 -12.55 14.04 -6.44
C ALA A 353 -13.21 14.11 -7.81
N LEU A 354 -12.97 13.11 -8.64
CA LEU A 354 -13.51 13.02 -9.99
C LEU A 354 -14.27 11.70 -10.15
N ASP A 355 -15.52 11.78 -10.60
CA ASP A 355 -16.23 10.60 -11.08
C ASP A 355 -15.83 10.33 -12.53
N LEU A 356 -15.18 9.19 -12.79
CA LEU A 356 -14.71 8.79 -14.11
C LEU A 356 -15.85 8.45 -15.08
N SER A 357 -17.00 8.02 -14.57
CA SER A 357 -18.17 7.64 -15.39
C SER A 357 -18.90 8.87 -15.91
N THR A 358 -19.19 9.84 -15.03
CA THR A 358 -19.90 11.07 -15.37
C THR A 358 -18.97 12.21 -15.78
N ARG A 359 -17.65 12.06 -15.55
CA ARG A 359 -16.60 13.06 -15.80
C ARG A 359 -16.80 14.35 -15.02
N LYS A 360 -17.48 14.27 -13.86
CA LYS A 360 -17.81 15.40 -13.00
C LYS A 360 -16.86 15.49 -11.82
N ILE A 361 -16.42 16.72 -11.53
CA ILE A 361 -15.75 17.03 -10.25
C ILE A 361 -16.81 16.95 -9.15
N LEU A 362 -16.59 16.06 -8.19
CA LEU A 362 -17.44 15.88 -7.02
C LEU A 362 -17.05 16.80 -5.87
N GLY A 363 -15.77 17.17 -5.78
CA GLY A 363 -15.28 18.07 -4.75
C GLY A 363 -13.83 18.48 -4.95
N VAL A 364 -13.46 19.56 -4.27
CA VAL A 364 -12.11 20.13 -4.25
C VAL A 364 -11.76 20.44 -2.80
N SER A 365 -10.65 19.86 -2.31
CA SER A 365 -10.15 20.13 -0.96
C SER A 365 -8.75 20.73 -1.03
N PRO A 366 -8.56 22.01 -0.64
CA PRO A 366 -7.25 22.62 -0.59
C PRO A 366 -6.40 22.05 0.54
N PHE A 367 -5.08 21.98 0.31
CA PHE A 367 -4.11 21.58 1.32
C PHE A 367 -2.82 22.37 1.21
N VAL A 368 -2.03 22.30 2.29
CA VAL A 368 -0.67 22.83 2.35
C VAL A 368 0.26 21.68 2.77
N ALA A 369 1.10 21.24 1.85
CA ALA A 369 2.13 20.25 2.11
C ALA A 369 3.24 20.85 2.99
N ARG A 370 3.71 20.07 3.97
CA ARG A 370 4.84 20.45 4.83
C ARG A 370 6.17 20.35 4.09
N HIS A 371 6.31 19.34 3.23
CA HIS A 371 7.49 19.13 2.42
C HIS A 371 7.20 19.30 0.93
N LYS A 372 8.15 19.88 0.20
CA LYS A 372 7.99 20.24 -1.22
C LYS A 372 7.80 19.02 -2.14
N TYR A 373 8.32 17.86 -1.74
CA TYR A 373 8.39 16.65 -2.57
C TYR A 373 7.52 15.48 -2.09
N ASP A 374 7.06 15.50 -0.84
CA ASP A 374 6.37 14.38 -0.22
C ASP A 374 4.92 14.74 0.08
N PHE A 375 4.01 14.27 -0.75
CA PHE A 375 2.60 14.25 -0.40
C PHE A 375 1.98 12.96 -0.90
N THR A 376 2.05 11.87 -0.13
CA THR A 376 1.35 10.63 -0.50
C THR A 376 0.16 10.47 0.42
N TYR A 377 -0.98 10.09 -0.13
CA TYR A 377 -2.18 9.81 0.63
C TYR A 377 -2.78 8.50 0.14
N MET A 378 -3.59 7.86 0.97
CA MET A 378 -4.26 6.61 0.62
C MET A 378 -5.69 6.58 1.13
N PRO A 379 -6.59 5.86 0.44
CA PRO A 379 -7.94 5.66 0.92
C PRO A 379 -7.94 4.54 1.95
N THR A 380 -8.74 4.68 2.99
CA THR A 380 -8.87 3.64 4.01
C THR A 380 -10.23 3.64 4.67
N GLY A 381 -10.71 2.43 4.97
CA GLY A 381 -11.91 2.15 5.77
C GLY A 381 -11.62 1.98 7.27
N LEU A 382 -10.40 2.30 7.74
CA LEU A 382 -9.96 2.10 9.14
C LEU A 382 -10.96 2.61 10.20
N PHE A 383 -11.68 3.68 9.87
CA PHE A 383 -12.62 4.34 10.77
C PHE A 383 -14.08 4.21 10.33
N LYS A 384 -14.40 3.21 9.50
CA LYS A 384 -15.79 2.94 9.06
C LYS A 384 -16.75 2.65 10.21
N HIS A 385 -16.21 2.22 11.36
CA HIS A 385 -16.96 1.93 12.57
C HIS A 385 -17.12 3.13 13.50
N LEU A 386 -16.26 4.15 13.42
CA LEU A 386 -16.40 5.33 14.27
C LEU A 386 -17.68 6.09 13.92
N SER A 387 -18.41 6.52 14.94
CA SER A 387 -19.64 7.32 14.81
C SER A 387 -19.40 8.57 13.94
N GLY A 388 -19.99 8.55 12.74
CA GLY A 388 -19.79 9.51 11.66
C GLY A 388 -19.78 8.78 10.30
N ASN A 389 -20.22 9.42 9.22
CA ASN A 389 -20.34 8.78 7.89
C ASN A 389 -18.97 8.50 7.22
N PHE A 390 -17.99 7.96 7.93
CA PHE A 390 -16.60 7.73 7.47
C PHE A 390 -16.44 6.36 6.80
N VAL A 391 -17.29 6.02 5.83
CA VAL A 391 -17.20 4.76 5.08
C VAL A 391 -15.81 4.59 4.44
N THR A 392 -15.21 5.70 3.98
CA THR A 392 -13.80 5.75 3.60
C THR A 392 -13.26 7.15 3.87
N THR A 393 -11.99 7.23 4.17
CA THR A 393 -11.23 8.45 4.47
C THR A 393 -9.96 8.51 3.63
N LEU A 394 -9.37 9.70 3.43
CA LEU A 394 -8.08 9.87 2.75
C LEU A 394 -7.05 10.35 3.76
N PHE A 395 -6.05 9.52 4.10
CA PHE A 395 -4.97 9.88 5.02
C PHE A 395 -3.66 10.15 4.31
#